data_AF-A0AAW2J3N1-F1
#
_entry.id   AF-A0AAW2J3N1-F1
#
_cell.length_a   1.000
_cell.length_b   1.000
_cell.length_c   1.000
_cell.angle_alpha   90.00
_cell.angle_beta   90.00
_cell.angle_gamma   90.00
#
_symmetry.space_group_name_H-M   'P 1'
#
loop_
_entity.id
_entity.type
_entity.pdbx_description
1 polymer ?
#
loop_
_entity_poly.entity_id
_entity_poly.type
_entity_poly.pdbx_seq_one_letter_code
_entity_poly.pdbx_strand_id
1 'polypeptide(L)'
;MDIDDKAPANGPMIHFGPTDAQGVLLSHNDALVFSITVAIYSIQFIFVDSSSFVDVLFYKAYQQMELGDIPLEPVHTSLYGFAGEVIQSLGQISLPLSSATEPTRRTRMVSFLVVDMPSAYNLISGQPTLNTF
;
A
#
# COMPACT_ATOMS: atom_id res chain seq x y z
N MET A 1 -8.34 50.08 -27.29
CA MET A 1 -9.11 49.85 -26.05
C MET A 1 -9.54 48.40 -25.99
N ASP A 2 -8.56 47.51 -26.10
CA ASP A 2 -8.12 46.61 -25.03
C ASP A 2 -9.21 46.24 -24.01
N ILE A 3 -9.77 45.04 -24.18
CA ILE A 3 -10.26 44.26 -23.07
C ILE A 3 -9.20 43.20 -22.84
N ASP A 4 -8.40 43.42 -21.80
CA ASP A 4 -7.38 42.52 -21.27
C ASP A 4 -7.94 41.10 -21.10
N ASP A 5 -7.43 40.16 -21.90
CA ASP A 5 -7.50 38.74 -21.59
C ASP A 5 -6.43 38.47 -20.51
N LYS A 6 -6.78 38.79 -19.27
CA LYS A 6 -5.92 38.55 -18.10
C LYS A 6 -5.84 37.05 -17.87
N ALA A 7 -4.84 36.41 -18.49
CA ALA A 7 -4.39 35.08 -18.14
C ALA A 7 -4.27 34.96 -16.61
N PRO A 8 -4.69 33.84 -16.00
CA PRO A 8 -4.58 33.66 -14.56
C PRO A 8 -3.11 33.87 -14.16
N ALA A 9 -2.93 34.77 -13.19
CA ALA A 9 -1.63 35.11 -12.63
C ALA A 9 -0.84 33.85 -12.29
N ASN A 10 0.45 33.84 -12.64
CA ASN A 10 1.44 32.81 -12.28
C ASN A 10 1.26 32.36 -10.82
N GLY A 11 0.46 31.31 -10.62
CA GLY A 11 0.57 30.46 -9.43
C GLY A 11 1.88 29.67 -9.54
N PRO A 12 2.44 29.19 -8.42
CA PRO A 12 3.61 28.34 -8.49
C PRO A 12 3.29 27.13 -9.37
N MET A 13 3.89 27.08 -10.56
CA MET A 13 3.80 25.94 -11.45
C MET A 13 4.60 24.81 -10.79
N ILE A 14 3.88 23.84 -10.22
CA ILE A 14 4.49 22.63 -9.69
C ILE A 14 4.84 21.77 -10.90
N HIS A 15 6.12 21.76 -11.26
CA HIS A 15 6.66 20.91 -12.32
C HIS A 15 7.56 19.86 -11.69
N PHE A 16 7.24 18.59 -11.89
CA PHE A 16 8.06 17.47 -11.45
C PHE A 16 9.17 17.21 -12.47
N GLY A 17 10.43 17.34 -12.06
CA GLY A 17 11.62 17.08 -12.86
C GLY A 17 12.26 15.73 -12.54
N PRO A 18 13.31 15.33 -13.30
CA PRO A 18 14.04 14.08 -13.06
C PRO A 18 14.66 13.98 -11.66
N THR A 19 14.88 15.12 -11.01
CA THR A 19 15.39 15.21 -9.63
C THR A 19 14.33 14.78 -8.61
N ASP A 20 13.04 14.95 -8.91
CA ASP A 20 11.94 14.46 -8.07
C ASP A 20 11.76 12.94 -8.18
N ALA A 21 12.38 12.32 -9.20
CA ALA A 21 12.51 10.88 -9.32
C ALA A 21 13.71 10.30 -8.53
N GLN A 22 14.54 11.13 -7.89
CA GLN A 22 15.64 10.65 -7.04
C GLN A 22 15.07 10.06 -5.74
N GLY A 23 14.93 8.73 -5.73
CA GLY A 23 14.27 7.96 -4.68
C GLY A 23 13.11 7.12 -5.21
N VAL A 24 12.60 7.45 -6.40
CA VAL A 24 11.64 6.66 -7.16
C VAL A 24 12.41 5.82 -8.19
N LEU A 25 13.29 4.94 -7.69
CA LEU A 25 13.87 3.93 -8.56
C LEU A 25 12.83 2.82 -8.71
N LEU A 26 12.03 2.87 -9.78
CA LEU A 26 12.09 1.89 -10.86
C LEU A 26 10.93 2.04 -11.85
N SER A 27 11.31 1.90 -13.11
CA SER A 27 10.53 1.90 -14.32
C SER A 27 9.49 0.78 -14.35
N HIS A 28 8.23 1.15 -14.62
CA HIS A 28 7.19 0.32 -15.25
C HIS A 28 7.17 -1.17 -14.90
N ASN A 29 6.99 -1.45 -13.61
CA ASN A 29 6.17 -2.53 -13.09
C ASN A 29 5.76 -2.02 -11.70
N ASP A 30 4.49 -1.69 -11.49
CA ASP A 30 3.97 -0.75 -10.47
C ASP A 30 4.10 -1.22 -9.00
N ALA A 31 5.27 -1.70 -8.58
CA ALA A 31 5.60 -1.93 -7.19
C ALA A 31 6.51 -0.80 -6.69
N LEU A 32 5.92 0.15 -5.97
CA LEU A 32 6.71 1.01 -5.10
C LEU A 32 7.32 0.14 -4.01
N VAL A 33 8.60 -0.22 -4.14
CA VAL A 33 9.35 -0.95 -3.12
C VAL A 33 9.75 0.03 -2.03
N PHE A 34 8.93 0.13 -0.97
CA PHE A 34 9.32 0.80 0.27
C PHE A 34 9.26 -0.19 1.43
N SER A 35 10.18 -0.03 2.39
CA SER A 35 10.17 -0.81 3.62
C SER A 35 9.13 -0.21 4.57
N ILE A 36 8.08 -0.96 4.91
CA ILE A 36 7.17 -0.58 5.99
C ILE A 36 7.39 -1.48 7.19
N THR A 37 7.37 -0.91 8.38
CA THR A 37 7.33 -1.71 9.60
C THR A 37 5.88 -2.09 9.91
N VAL A 38 5.57 -3.38 9.81
CA VAL A 38 4.30 -3.97 10.27
C VAL A 38 4.57 -4.68 11.59
N ALA A 39 3.90 -4.27 12.67
CA ALA A 39 4.28 -4.66 14.04
C ALA A 39 5.73 -4.27 14.36
N ILE A 40 6.64 -5.23 14.28
CA ILE A 40 8.08 -5.06 14.50
C ILE A 40 8.92 -5.46 13.27
N TYR A 41 8.27 -5.89 12.19
CA TYR A 41 8.93 -6.48 11.02
C TYR A 41 9.00 -5.49 9.88
N SER A 42 10.20 -5.32 9.32
CA SER A 42 10.37 -4.59 8.06
C SER A 42 9.94 -5.48 6.90
N ILE A 43 8.79 -5.17 6.29
CA ILE A 43 8.31 -5.85 5.10
C ILE A 43 8.83 -5.11 3.86
N GLN A 44 9.39 -5.87 2.93
CA GLN A 44 9.82 -5.42 1.60
C GLN A 44 8.88 -5.96 0.52
N PHE A 45 8.99 -5.49 -0.73
CA PHE A 45 8.18 -5.94 -1.87
C PHE A 45 6.68 -5.73 -1.65
N ILE A 46 6.30 -4.47 -1.48
CA ILE A 46 4.92 -4.03 -1.31
C ILE A 46 4.39 -3.55 -2.66
N PHE A 47 3.21 -4.03 -3.04
CA PHE A 47 2.51 -3.54 -4.21
C PHE A 47 1.52 -2.45 -3.78
N VAL A 48 1.60 -1.26 -4.37
CA VAL A 48 0.68 -0.16 -4.06
C VAL A 48 -0.39 -0.12 -5.13
N ASP A 49 -1.62 -0.39 -4.73
CA ASP A 49 -2.75 -0.45 -5.64
C ASP A 49 -3.84 0.51 -5.19
N SER A 50 -3.82 1.73 -5.74
CA SER A 50 -4.88 2.72 -5.48
C SER A 50 -6.28 2.30 -5.94
N SER A 51 -6.37 1.28 -6.81
CA SER A 51 -7.64 0.72 -7.28
C SER A 51 -8.16 -0.41 -6.40
N SER A 52 -7.34 -0.95 -5.48
CA SER A 52 -7.77 -1.96 -4.53
C SER A 52 -8.55 -1.33 -3.38
N PHE A 53 -9.75 -1.81 -3.10
CA PHE A 53 -10.57 -1.39 -1.95
C PHE A 53 -10.18 -2.05 -0.64
N VAL A 54 -9.17 -2.93 -0.65
CA VAL A 54 -8.74 -3.72 0.51
C VAL A 54 -7.22 -3.79 0.56
N ASP A 55 -6.68 -3.92 1.76
CA ASP A 55 -5.29 -4.26 1.98
C ASP A 55 -5.15 -5.78 2.09
N VAL A 56 -4.12 -6.34 1.46
CA VAL A 56 -3.91 -7.79 1.38
C VAL A 56 -2.54 -8.14 1.95
N LEU A 57 -2.48 -9.13 2.84
CA LEU A 57 -1.25 -9.73 3.30
C LEU A 57 -1.17 -11.17 2.76
N PHE A 58 -0.11 -11.49 2.02
CA PHE A 58 0.03 -12.84 1.49
C PHE A 58 0.40 -13.82 2.62
N TYR A 59 -0.19 -15.01 2.61
CA TYR A 59 -0.05 -15.97 3.70
C TYR A 59 1.41 -16.36 3.96
N LYS A 60 2.24 -16.46 2.92
CA LYS A 60 3.69 -16.68 3.07
C LYS A 60 4.37 -15.59 3.92
N ALA A 61 4.02 -14.32 3.70
CA ALA A 61 4.55 -13.21 4.48
C ALA A 61 4.02 -13.26 5.92
N TYR A 62 2.72 -13.50 6.08
CA TYR A 62 2.09 -13.71 7.39
C TYR A 62 2.82 -14.78 8.22
N GLN A 63 3.16 -15.93 7.62
CA GLN A 63 3.91 -16.99 8.30
C GLN A 63 5.32 -16.56 8.69
N GLN A 64 6.01 -15.81 7.83
CA GLN A 64 7.37 -15.29 8.10
C GLN A 64 7.42 -14.21 9.16
N MET A 65 6.31 -13.52 9.40
CA MET A 65 6.19 -12.53 10.47
C MET A 65 6.08 -13.17 11.86
N GLU A 66 6.00 -14.50 11.97
CA GLU A 66 6.03 -15.24 13.24
C GLU A 66 5.19 -14.55 14.33
N LEU A 67 3.96 -14.16 13.97
CA LEU A 67 3.08 -13.33 14.81
C LEU A 67 2.56 -14.08 16.07
N GLY A 68 3.10 -15.27 16.34
CA GLY A 68 2.66 -16.16 17.40
C GLY A 68 1.25 -16.69 17.14
N ASP A 69 0.50 -16.89 18.23
CA ASP A 69 -0.85 -17.43 18.22
C ASP A 69 -1.94 -16.35 17.98
N ILE A 70 -1.60 -15.20 17.36
CA ILE A 70 -2.62 -14.21 17.01
C ILE A 70 -3.55 -14.86 15.97
N PRO A 71 -4.81 -15.16 16.31
CA PRO A 71 -5.69 -15.86 15.40
C PRO A 71 -6.14 -14.90 14.30
N LEU A 72 -6.29 -15.44 13.08
CA LEU A 72 -7.02 -14.72 12.03
C LEU A 72 -8.49 -14.64 12.43
N GLU A 73 -9.08 -13.45 12.31
CA GLU A 73 -10.51 -13.27 12.48
C GLU A 73 -11.23 -13.91 11.28
N PRO A 74 -12.22 -14.79 11.50
CA PRO A 74 -12.99 -15.36 10.41
C PRO A 74 -13.74 -14.29 9.63
N VAL A 75 -13.58 -14.26 8.32
CA VAL A 75 -14.33 -13.39 7.40
C VAL A 75 -14.78 -14.18 6.18
N HIS A 76 -15.91 -13.78 5.61
CA HIS A 76 -16.49 -14.39 4.39
C HIS A 76 -16.23 -13.51 3.17
N THR A 77 -15.06 -12.91 3.08
CA THR A 77 -14.71 -11.99 2.00
C THR A 77 -13.96 -12.74 0.91
N SER A 78 -14.43 -12.60 -0.33
CA SER A 78 -13.71 -13.07 -1.51
C SER A 78 -13.13 -11.88 -2.26
N LEU A 79 -11.88 -12.00 -2.71
CA LEU A 79 -11.25 -11.03 -3.59
C LEU A 79 -11.53 -11.41 -5.03
N TYR A 80 -11.92 -10.43 -5.82
CA TYR A 80 -12.18 -10.59 -7.25
C TYR A 80 -11.05 -9.90 -8.03
N GLY A 81 -10.23 -10.69 -8.70
CA GLY A 81 -9.17 -10.20 -9.56
C GLY A 81 -9.72 -9.71 -10.91
N PHE A 82 -8.96 -8.84 -11.58
CA PHE A 82 -9.32 -8.31 -12.90
C PHE A 82 -9.50 -9.40 -13.97
N ALA A 83 -8.82 -10.54 -13.82
CA ALA A 83 -8.95 -11.70 -14.71
C ALA A 83 -10.16 -12.61 -14.38
N GLY A 84 -11.03 -12.21 -13.45
CA GLY A 84 -12.16 -13.02 -12.97
C GLY A 84 -11.77 -14.09 -11.95
N GLU A 85 -10.54 -14.04 -11.43
CA GLU A 85 -10.09 -14.90 -10.35
C GLU A 85 -10.87 -14.59 -9.07
N VAL A 86 -11.36 -15.62 -8.40
CA VAL A 86 -12.02 -15.49 -7.09
C VAL A 86 -11.13 -16.15 -6.05
N ILE A 87 -10.64 -15.35 -5.13
CA ILE A 87 -9.75 -15.81 -4.06
C ILE A 87 -10.51 -15.70 -2.74
N GLN A 88 -10.62 -16.82 -2.02
CA GLN A 88 -11.11 -16.83 -0.65
C GLN A 88 -10.02 -16.34 0.29
N SER A 89 -10.31 -15.35 1.14
CA SER A 89 -9.41 -15.01 2.23
C SER A 89 -9.42 -16.10 3.30
N LEU A 90 -8.26 -16.40 3.89
CA LEU A 90 -8.13 -17.24 5.07
C LEU A 90 -8.73 -16.60 6.33
N GLY A 91 -8.76 -15.27 6.36
CA GLY A 91 -9.23 -14.47 7.48
C GLY A 91 -8.75 -13.04 7.36
N GLN A 92 -8.98 -12.27 8.42
CA GLN A 92 -8.52 -10.89 8.56
C GLN A 92 -7.60 -10.75 9.78
N ILE A 93 -6.61 -9.86 9.69
CA ILE A 93 -5.78 -9.49 10.83
C ILE A 93 -5.57 -7.98 10.87
N SER A 94 -5.59 -7.38 12.06
CA SER A 94 -5.28 -5.96 12.24
C SER A 94 -3.88 -5.79 12.83
N LEU A 95 -3.00 -5.11 12.10
CA LEU A 95 -1.60 -4.92 12.48
C LEU A 95 -1.21 -3.44 12.46
N PRO A 96 -0.31 -2.98 13.34
CA PRO A 96 0.17 -1.62 13.31
C PRO A 96 1.15 -1.44 12.14
N LEU A 97 0.81 -0.52 11.23
CA LEU A 97 1.60 -0.11 10.09
C LEU A 97 2.30 1.22 10.40
N SER A 98 3.61 1.30 10.25
CA SER A 98 4.39 2.52 10.51
C SER A 98 4.97 3.12 9.23
N SER A 99 4.54 4.33 8.85
CA SER A 99 5.17 5.09 7.76
C SER A 99 6.28 6.01 8.30
N ALA A 100 7.34 6.17 7.50
CA ALA A 100 8.56 6.90 7.82
C ALA A 100 9.39 6.35 8.99
N THR A 101 10.57 6.93 9.18
CA THR A 101 11.45 6.68 10.34
C THR A 101 11.31 7.79 11.37
N GLU A 102 11.81 7.54 12.59
CA GLU A 102 11.90 8.58 13.63
C GLU A 102 12.66 9.82 13.12
N PRO A 103 12.28 11.04 13.53
CA PRO A 103 11.22 11.39 14.49
C PRO A 103 9.82 11.54 13.87
N THR A 104 9.69 11.33 12.56
CA THR A 104 8.45 11.57 11.80
C THR A 104 7.55 10.34 11.69
N ARG A 105 7.88 9.27 12.42
CA ARG A 105 7.17 7.99 12.35
C ARG A 105 5.69 8.18 12.67
N ARG A 106 4.83 7.71 11.78
CA ARG A 106 3.39 7.64 12.01
C ARG A 106 2.95 6.19 12.02
N THR A 107 2.29 5.77 13.09
CA THR A 107 1.75 4.41 13.22
C THR A 107 0.22 4.42 13.15
N ARG A 108 -0.37 3.50 12.38
CA ARG A 108 -1.82 3.30 12.25
C ARG A 108 -2.15 1.82 12.29
N MET A 109 -3.27 1.46 12.89
CA MET A 109 -3.78 0.09 12.78
C MET A 109 -4.42 -0.08 11.41
N VAL A 110 -3.99 -1.10 10.67
CA VAL A 110 -4.50 -1.45 9.34
C VAL A 110 -4.97 -2.89 9.37
N SER A 111 -6.15 -3.14 8.79
CA SER A 111 -6.72 -4.48 8.65
C SER A 111 -6.34 -5.06 7.29
N PHE A 112 -5.73 -6.24 7.31
CA PHE A 112 -5.32 -6.97 6.12
C PHE A 112 -6.17 -8.22 5.96
N LEU A 113 -6.67 -8.46 4.74
CA LEU A 113 -7.15 -9.78 4.37
C LEU A 113 -5.96 -10.68 4.09
N VAL A 114 -5.93 -11.85 4.72
CA VAL A 114 -4.88 -12.83 4.50
C VAL A 114 -5.32 -13.80 3.42
N VAL A 115 -4.51 -13.94 2.37
CA VAL A 115 -4.81 -14.82 1.23
C VAL A 115 -3.68 -15.81 0.98
N ASP A 116 -4.04 -17.06 0.68
CA ASP A 116 -3.08 -18.11 0.35
C ASP A 116 -3.02 -18.31 -1.16
N MET A 117 -2.12 -17.57 -1.79
CA MET A 117 -1.91 -17.61 -3.23
C MET A 117 -0.49 -17.19 -3.58
N PRO A 118 0.11 -17.79 -4.63
CA PRO A 118 1.45 -17.44 -5.06
C PRO A 118 1.55 -15.96 -5.45
N SER A 119 2.52 -15.25 -4.87
CA SER A 119 2.79 -13.85 -5.17
C SER A 119 4.26 -13.54 -5.03
N ALA A 120 4.74 -12.59 -5.85
CA ALA A 120 6.06 -11.99 -5.72
C ALA A 120 6.09 -10.88 -4.65
N TYR A 121 4.91 -10.43 -4.19
CA TYR A 121 4.75 -9.40 -3.18
C TYR A 121 4.41 -10.02 -1.83
N ASN A 122 4.79 -9.33 -0.77
CA ASN A 122 4.41 -9.71 0.59
C ASN A 122 3.06 -9.10 0.99
N LEU A 123 2.73 -7.94 0.42
CA LEU A 123 1.56 -7.15 0.80
C LEU A 123 1.08 -6.29 -0.38
N ILE A 124 -0.25 -6.13 -0.49
CA ILE A 124 -0.90 -5.11 -1.33
C ILE A 124 -1.43 -4.02 -0.42
N SER A 125 -1.00 -2.78 -0.65
CA SER A 125 -1.55 -1.61 0.01
C SER A 125 -2.61 -0.97 -0.89
N GLY A 126 -3.86 -1.08 -0.47
CA GLY A 126 -5.02 -0.56 -1.17
C GLY A 126 -5.37 0.88 -0.79
N GLN A 127 -6.44 1.37 -1.39
CA GLN A 127 -7.07 2.64 -1.08
C GLN A 127 -7.29 2.89 0.43
N PRO A 128 -7.71 1.91 1.26
CA PRO A 128 -7.92 2.16 2.69
C PRO A 128 -6.65 2.63 3.41
N THR A 129 -5.52 1.96 3.20
CA THR A 129 -4.24 2.39 3.78
C THR A 129 -3.75 3.69 3.16
N LEU A 130 -3.86 3.86 1.85
CA LEU A 130 -3.40 5.07 1.15
C LEU A 130 -4.13 6.34 1.59
N ASN A 131 -5.41 6.24 1.95
CA ASN A 131 -6.20 7.37 2.45
C ASN A 131 -5.95 7.67 3.94
N THR A 132 -5.20 6.83 4.65
CA THR A 132 -5.02 6.93 6.11
C THR A 132 -3.72 7.66 6.51
N PHE A 133 -2.76 7.78 5.59
CA PHE A 133 -1.43 8.38 5.83
C PHE A 133 -1.24 9.71 5.14
#